data_AF-A0A8H3KQI9-F1
#
_entry.id   AF-A0A8H3KQI9-F1
#
_cell.length_a   1.000
_cell.length_b   1.000
_cell.length_c   1.000
_cell.angle_alpha   90.00
_cell.angle_beta   90.00
_cell.angle_gamma   90.00
#
_symmetry.space_group_name_H-M   'P 1'
#
loop_
_entity.id
_entity.type
_entity.pdbx_description
1 polymer ?
#
loop_
_entity_poly.entity_id
_entity_poly.type
_entity_poly.pdbx_seq_one_letter_code
_entity_poly.pdbx_strand_id
1 'polypeptide(L)'
;MFFDWWSDKNYNHHKIAISNKNDKIQFFFKESNQLQNGIKRHVTRSERESLLKQKGLTIWFTGLSASGKSTLASVLEQHLLHLGISSYRLDGDNIRFGLNKDLGFGPGDRTENIRRIAEVAKLFADSTTIALTSFISPFRADRDSARKLHEEGGIPFVEVFVDAPLEVVEQRDPKGLYKKAKAGEIKEFTGISSPYEPPTSPEVHIKTDKTTIEESVKILVNYLEEKKYISTL
;
A
#
# COMPACT_ATOMS: atom_id res chain seq x y z
N MET A 1 -1.66 -33.59 11.19
CA MET A 1 -3.00 -33.12 11.61
C MET A 1 -3.29 -31.85 10.82
N PHE A 2 -4.04 -31.96 9.72
CA PHE A 2 -4.47 -30.81 8.93
C PHE A 2 -5.72 -30.22 9.59
N PHE A 3 -5.65 -28.96 10.00
CA PHE A 3 -6.80 -28.25 10.58
C PHE A 3 -7.71 -27.73 9.46
N ASP A 4 -8.94 -28.25 9.44
CA ASP A 4 -10.07 -27.77 8.66
C ASP A 4 -10.54 -26.41 9.20
N TRP A 5 -10.49 -25.37 8.37
CA TRP A 5 -11.01 -24.04 8.71
C TRP A 5 -12.04 -23.59 7.67
N TRP A 6 -13.20 -24.22 7.71
CA TRP A 6 -14.46 -23.79 7.08
C TRP A 6 -15.60 -24.00 8.08
N SER A 7 -15.62 -23.21 9.15
CA SER A 7 -16.81 -23.10 10.02
C SER A 7 -16.91 -21.71 10.65
N ASP A 8 -17.79 -20.89 10.10
CA ASP A 8 -18.73 -19.96 10.77
C ASP A 8 -19.06 -18.79 9.82
N LYS A 9 -20.28 -18.24 9.74
CA LYS A 9 -21.64 -18.60 10.18
C LYS A 9 -22.54 -17.70 9.32
N ASN A 10 -23.31 -18.29 8.40
CA ASN A 10 -24.52 -17.74 7.73
C ASN A 10 -24.83 -18.39 6.37
N TYR A 11 -24.08 -19.40 5.93
CA TYR A 11 -24.45 -20.24 4.79
C TYR A 11 -24.96 -21.59 5.29
N ASN A 12 -26.28 -21.72 5.37
CA ASN A 12 -26.94 -23.02 5.47
C ASN A 12 -26.80 -23.73 4.12
N HIS A 13 -25.79 -24.58 3.95
CA HIS A 13 -25.89 -25.81 3.14
C HIS A 13 -24.78 -26.79 3.56
N HIS A 14 -25.11 -28.08 3.43
CA HIS A 14 -24.41 -29.24 3.97
C HIS A 14 -22.88 -29.20 3.95
N LYS A 15 -22.26 -29.47 5.11
CA LYS A 15 -20.84 -29.81 5.23
C LYS A 15 -20.56 -31.12 4.50
N ILE A 16 -20.15 -31.04 3.24
CA ILE A 16 -19.50 -32.15 2.54
C ILE A 16 -18.00 -31.90 2.66
N ALA A 17 -17.31 -32.73 3.44
CA ALA A 17 -15.86 -32.72 3.50
C ALA A 17 -15.31 -33.24 2.16
N ILE A 18 -14.98 -32.32 1.26
CA ILE A 18 -14.47 -32.67 -0.07
C ILE A 18 -12.98 -32.98 0.04
N SER A 19 -12.66 -34.26 0.16
CA SER A 19 -11.29 -34.77 0.41
C SER A 19 -10.39 -34.80 -0.83
N ASN A 20 -10.94 -34.73 -2.05
CA ASN A 20 -10.18 -34.79 -3.31
C ASN A 20 -10.26 -33.46 -4.11
N LYS A 21 -9.14 -33.04 -4.72
CA LYS A 21 -9.05 -31.84 -5.57
C LYS A 21 -10.05 -31.85 -6.73
N ASN A 22 -10.29 -33.00 -7.36
CA ASN A 22 -11.25 -33.11 -8.47
C ASN A 22 -12.70 -32.87 -8.01
N ASP A 23 -13.02 -33.31 -6.80
CA ASP A 23 -14.35 -33.13 -6.22
C ASP A 23 -14.60 -31.67 -5.83
N LYS A 24 -13.55 -30.91 -5.47
CA LYS A 24 -13.67 -29.46 -5.18
C LYS A 24 -14.00 -28.65 -6.42
N ILE A 25 -13.40 -29.01 -7.55
CA ILE A 25 -13.68 -28.37 -8.85
C ILE A 25 -15.10 -28.70 -9.30
N GLN A 26 -15.52 -29.97 -9.20
CA GLN A 26 -16.88 -30.35 -9.55
C GLN A 26 -17.93 -29.72 -8.64
N PHE A 27 -17.64 -29.56 -7.35
CA PHE A 27 -18.52 -28.84 -6.41
C PHE A 27 -18.66 -27.37 -6.77
N PHE A 28 -17.55 -26.67 -7.08
CA PHE A 28 -17.58 -25.30 -7.57
C PHE A 28 -18.47 -25.16 -8.82
N PHE A 29 -18.32 -26.06 -9.80
CA PHE A 29 -19.16 -26.05 -11.00
C PHE A 29 -20.63 -26.40 -10.70
N LYS A 30 -20.93 -27.31 -9.77
CA LYS A 30 -22.30 -27.64 -9.36
C LYS A 30 -23.01 -26.50 -8.62
N GLU A 31 -22.33 -25.81 -7.71
CA GLU A 31 -22.88 -24.59 -7.08
C GLU A 31 -23.05 -23.46 -8.08
N SER A 32 -22.08 -23.27 -9.00
CA SER A 32 -22.20 -22.25 -10.06
C SER A 32 -23.34 -22.52 -11.04
N ASN A 33 -23.71 -23.79 -11.24
CA ASN A 33 -24.82 -24.18 -12.12
C ASN A 33 -26.20 -23.99 -11.46
N GLN A 34 -26.31 -23.81 -10.15
CA GLN A 34 -27.55 -23.35 -9.51
C GLN A 34 -27.80 -21.84 -9.71
N LEU A 35 -26.82 -21.10 -10.24
CA LEU A 35 -26.95 -19.71 -10.70
C LEU A 35 -27.29 -19.67 -12.21
N GLN A 36 -28.25 -20.49 -12.64
CA GLN A 36 -28.62 -20.71 -14.04
C GLN A 36 -29.41 -19.55 -14.69
N ASN A 37 -29.03 -18.29 -14.41
CA ASN A 37 -29.46 -17.10 -15.17
C ASN A 37 -28.30 -16.15 -15.52
N GLY A 38 -27.05 -16.61 -15.45
CA GLY A 38 -25.90 -15.86 -15.92
C GLY A 38 -24.71 -16.04 -14.99
N ILE A 39 -23.67 -16.74 -15.47
CA ILE A 39 -22.41 -16.88 -14.74
C ILE A 39 -21.89 -15.48 -14.40
N LYS A 40 -21.78 -15.17 -13.12
CA LYS A 40 -21.12 -13.94 -12.63
C LYS A 40 -19.65 -14.04 -13.07
N ARG A 41 -19.28 -13.36 -14.17
CA ARG A 41 -17.95 -13.50 -14.81
C ARG A 41 -16.80 -12.91 -13.98
N HIS A 42 -17.09 -12.26 -12.86
CA HIS A 42 -16.12 -11.56 -12.03
C HIS A 42 -16.37 -11.82 -10.55
N VAL A 43 -15.29 -12.10 -9.82
CA VAL A 43 -15.29 -12.16 -8.35
C VAL A 43 -15.40 -10.72 -7.83
N THR A 44 -16.43 -10.44 -7.04
CA THR A 44 -16.56 -9.14 -6.39
C THR A 44 -15.48 -8.96 -5.33
N ARG A 45 -15.16 -7.72 -4.99
CA ARG A 45 -14.18 -7.45 -3.94
C ARG A 45 -14.55 -8.07 -2.59
N SER A 46 -15.81 -7.96 -2.17
CA SER A 46 -16.27 -8.55 -0.90
C SER A 46 -16.12 -10.07 -0.88
N GLU A 47 -16.43 -10.75 -2.00
CA GLU A 47 -16.18 -12.20 -2.15
C GLU A 47 -14.68 -12.50 -2.04
N ARG A 48 -13.82 -11.71 -2.70
CA ARG A 48 -12.35 -11.88 -2.63
C ARG A 48 -11.81 -11.69 -1.21
N GLU A 49 -12.22 -10.62 -0.52
CA GLU A 49 -11.81 -10.31 0.85
C GLU A 49 -12.25 -11.39 1.83
N SER A 50 -13.48 -11.91 1.67
CA SER A 50 -14.00 -13.02 2.48
C SER A 50 -13.22 -14.33 2.25
N LEU A 51 -12.96 -14.68 0.99
CA LEU A 51 -12.25 -15.91 0.63
C LEU A 51 -10.78 -15.89 1.06
N LEU A 52 -10.12 -14.73 0.96
CA LEU A 52 -8.72 -14.55 1.36
C LEU A 52 -8.56 -14.10 2.83
N LYS A 53 -9.67 -13.87 3.54
CA LYS A 53 -9.72 -13.42 4.94
C LYS A 53 -8.87 -12.18 5.21
N GLN A 54 -8.81 -11.29 4.22
CA GLN A 54 -7.98 -10.08 4.27
C GLN A 54 -8.63 -8.97 3.46
N LYS A 55 -8.55 -7.74 3.97
CA LYS A 55 -8.88 -6.52 3.22
C LYS A 55 -7.62 -5.95 2.59
N GLY A 56 -7.72 -5.55 1.33
CA GLY A 56 -6.67 -4.77 0.69
C GLY A 56 -6.88 -3.28 0.89
N LEU A 57 -5.78 -2.55 0.98
CA LEU A 57 -5.73 -1.09 1.08
C LEU A 57 -4.39 -0.58 0.57
N THR A 58 -4.31 0.72 0.35
CA THR A 58 -3.06 1.40 0.05
C THR A 58 -2.63 2.24 1.24
N ILE A 59 -1.40 2.01 1.72
CA ILE A 59 -0.70 2.88 2.66
C ILE A 59 0.28 3.71 1.85
N TRP A 60 -0.01 5.01 1.76
CA TRP A 60 0.71 5.96 0.95
C TRP A 60 1.64 6.81 1.80
N PHE A 61 2.92 6.46 1.83
CA PHE A 61 3.92 7.26 2.54
C PHE A 61 4.33 8.47 1.69
N THR A 62 4.27 9.67 2.27
CA THR A 62 4.78 10.92 1.69
C THR A 62 5.72 11.63 2.65
N GLY A 63 6.69 12.37 2.12
CA GLY A 63 7.70 13.06 2.93
C GLY A 63 8.98 13.36 2.15
N LEU A 64 9.83 14.22 2.70
CA LEU A 64 11.12 14.59 2.11
C LEU A 64 12.04 13.38 1.87
N SER A 65 13.02 13.50 0.96
CA SER A 65 14.10 12.51 0.85
C SER A 65 14.75 12.29 2.22
N ALA A 66 15.20 11.07 2.53
CA ALA A 66 15.78 10.71 3.83
C ALA A 66 14.87 10.92 5.08
N SER A 67 13.57 11.20 4.92
CA SER A 67 12.63 11.28 6.05
C SER A 67 12.35 9.93 6.73
N GLY A 68 12.67 8.80 6.09
CA GLY A 68 12.49 7.46 6.66
C GLY A 68 11.38 6.61 6.04
N LYS A 69 10.71 7.09 4.97
CA LYS A 69 9.63 6.38 4.27
C LYS A 69 9.96 4.92 3.94
N SER A 70 11.07 4.67 3.23
CA SER A 70 11.44 3.32 2.80
C SER A 70 11.78 2.40 3.98
N THR A 71 12.39 2.94 5.04
CA THR A 71 12.66 2.21 6.27
C THR A 71 11.36 1.80 6.96
N LEU A 72 10.43 2.75 7.17
CA LEU A 72 9.12 2.45 7.76
C LEU A 72 8.32 1.45 6.93
N ALA A 73 8.26 1.65 5.61
CA ALA A 73 7.55 0.75 4.71
C ALA A 73 8.13 -0.67 4.75
N SER A 74 9.46 -0.82 4.80
CA SER A 74 10.12 -2.13 4.86
C SER A 74 9.88 -2.85 6.21
N VAL A 75 9.96 -2.13 7.33
CA VAL A 75 9.72 -2.75 8.64
C VAL A 75 8.23 -3.08 8.81
N LEU A 76 7.33 -2.22 8.34
CA LEU A 76 5.90 -2.50 8.34
C LEU A 76 5.55 -3.69 7.44
N GLU A 77 6.13 -3.78 6.24
CA GLU A 77 5.96 -4.93 5.33
C GLU A 77 6.37 -6.23 6.02
N GLN A 78 7.55 -6.26 6.63
CA GLN A 78 8.01 -7.42 7.38
C GLN A 78 7.04 -7.77 8.51
N HIS A 79 6.61 -6.78 9.31
CA HIS A 79 5.69 -7.01 10.41
C HIS A 79 4.36 -7.62 9.94
N LEU A 80 3.74 -7.06 8.89
CA LEU A 80 2.49 -7.56 8.33
C LEU A 80 2.64 -9.00 7.81
N LEU A 81 3.73 -9.30 7.09
CA LEU A 81 4.00 -10.65 6.59
C LEU A 81 4.17 -11.67 7.74
N HIS A 82 4.80 -11.29 8.86
CA HIS A 82 4.89 -12.16 10.05
C HIS A 82 3.53 -12.43 10.70
N LEU A 83 2.55 -11.54 10.52
CA LEU A 83 1.16 -11.73 10.93
C LEU A 83 0.34 -12.55 9.90
N GLY A 84 0.96 -13.01 8.81
CA GLY A 84 0.27 -13.71 7.72
C GLY A 84 -0.55 -12.79 6.82
N ILE A 85 -0.34 -11.47 6.90
CA ILE A 85 -1.06 -10.46 6.12
C ILE A 85 -0.25 -10.19 4.84
N SER A 86 -0.86 -10.42 3.68
CA SER A 86 -0.23 -10.12 2.38
C SER A 86 0.00 -8.61 2.25
N SER A 87 1.25 -8.20 2.13
CA SER A 87 1.65 -6.82 1.88
C SER A 87 2.75 -6.76 0.84
N TYR A 88 2.80 -5.67 0.08
CA TYR A 88 3.83 -5.48 -0.94
C TYR A 88 4.26 -4.02 -1.05
N ARG A 89 5.56 -3.78 -0.97
CA ARG A 89 6.16 -2.46 -1.05
C ARG A 89 6.42 -2.03 -2.49
N LEU A 90 5.91 -0.85 -2.85
CA LEU A 90 6.15 -0.17 -4.13
C LEU A 90 7.08 1.02 -3.87
N ASP A 91 8.27 1.00 -4.47
CA ASP A 91 9.30 2.00 -4.19
C ASP A 91 10.16 2.32 -5.41
N GLY A 92 11.17 3.18 -5.21
CA GLY A 92 12.11 3.53 -6.25
C GLY A 92 12.89 2.32 -6.80
N ASP A 93 13.15 1.30 -6.00
CA ASP A 93 14.01 0.18 -6.42
C ASP A 93 13.27 -0.75 -7.39
N ASN A 94 11.99 -1.05 -7.15
CA ASN A 94 11.21 -1.95 -8.00
C ASN A 94 10.37 -1.25 -9.09
N ILE A 95 10.04 0.03 -8.94
CA ILE A 95 9.26 0.78 -9.95
C ILE A 95 10.16 1.55 -10.92
N ARG A 96 11.20 2.26 -10.43
CA ARG A 96 11.93 3.26 -11.24
C ARG A 96 12.69 2.64 -12.41
N PHE A 97 13.25 1.45 -12.22
CA PHE A 97 14.03 0.76 -13.26
C PHE A 97 13.20 -0.25 -14.06
N GLY A 98 11.95 -0.48 -13.66
CA GLY A 98 10.99 -1.37 -14.32
C GLY A 98 9.91 -0.59 -15.05
N LEU A 99 8.73 -0.48 -14.42
CA LEU A 99 7.54 0.15 -14.99
C LEU A 99 7.74 1.61 -15.41
N ASN A 100 8.55 2.35 -14.66
CA ASN A 100 8.74 3.80 -14.84
C ASN A 100 10.13 4.16 -15.37
N LYS A 101 10.81 3.22 -16.06
CA LYS A 101 12.17 3.40 -16.60
C LYS A 101 12.28 4.45 -17.69
N ASP A 102 11.17 4.75 -18.36
CA ASP A 102 11.04 5.76 -19.41
C ASP A 102 10.92 7.19 -18.86
N LEU A 103 10.64 7.35 -17.56
CA LEU A 103 10.38 8.65 -16.95
C LEU A 103 11.66 9.29 -16.41
N GLY A 104 11.90 10.55 -16.75
CA GLY A 104 12.94 11.39 -16.19
C GLY A 104 12.56 11.96 -14.81
N PHE A 105 13.14 13.11 -14.46
CA PHE A 105 12.95 13.77 -13.16
C PHE A 105 12.24 15.11 -13.27
N GLY A 106 11.78 15.50 -14.46
CA GLY A 106 11.02 16.74 -14.68
C GLY A 106 9.65 16.72 -13.99
N PRO A 107 8.97 17.87 -13.83
CA PRO A 107 7.66 17.95 -13.19
C PRO A 107 6.61 17.02 -13.84
N GLY A 108 6.51 17.01 -15.18
CA GLY A 108 5.56 16.14 -15.89
C GLY A 108 5.84 14.65 -15.67
N ASP A 109 7.11 14.25 -15.70
CA ASP A 109 7.53 12.87 -15.44
C ASP A 109 7.25 12.46 -13.99
N ARG A 110 7.32 13.39 -13.02
CA ARG A 110 6.96 13.12 -11.62
C ARG A 110 5.47 12.88 -11.47
N THR A 111 4.64 13.72 -12.08
CA THR A 111 3.19 13.55 -12.07
C THR A 111 2.80 12.21 -12.71
N GLU A 112 3.37 11.86 -13.87
CA GLU A 112 3.10 10.57 -14.52
C GLU A 112 3.63 9.38 -13.70
N ASN A 113 4.80 9.53 -13.06
CA ASN A 113 5.33 8.52 -12.16
C ASN A 113 4.35 8.24 -11.02
N ILE A 114 3.85 9.27 -10.34
CA ILE A 114 2.88 9.13 -9.26
C ILE A 114 1.55 8.55 -9.76
N ARG A 115 1.05 9.00 -10.93
CA ARG A 115 -0.16 8.46 -11.54
C ARG A 115 -0.05 6.95 -11.80
N ARG A 116 1.05 6.48 -12.40
CA ARG A 116 1.30 5.04 -12.65
C ARG A 116 1.37 4.24 -11.35
N ILE A 117 2.05 4.77 -10.34
CA ILE A 117 2.16 4.14 -9.02
C ILE A 117 0.78 4.03 -8.36
N ALA A 118 -0.06 5.06 -8.47
CA ALA A 118 -1.41 5.05 -7.91
C ALA A 118 -2.28 3.95 -8.52
N GLU A 119 -2.23 3.77 -9.84
CA GLU A 119 -2.93 2.67 -10.53
C GLU A 119 -2.42 1.30 -10.09
N VAL A 120 -1.11 1.12 -9.99
CA VAL A 120 -0.53 -0.16 -9.54
C VAL A 120 -0.91 -0.44 -8.08
N ALA A 121 -0.79 0.55 -7.20
CA ALA A 121 -1.18 0.41 -5.79
C ALA A 121 -2.65 0.01 -5.65
N LYS A 122 -3.54 0.63 -6.46
CA LYS A 122 -4.95 0.26 -6.55
C LYS A 122 -5.15 -1.20 -6.94
N LEU A 123 -4.41 -1.71 -7.93
CA LEU A 123 -4.48 -3.12 -8.34
C LEU A 123 -4.03 -4.08 -7.23
N PHE A 124 -2.96 -3.75 -6.51
CA PHE A 124 -2.53 -4.53 -5.34
C PHE A 124 -3.61 -4.53 -4.26
N ALA A 125 -4.18 -3.37 -3.95
CA ALA A 125 -5.26 -3.27 -2.96
C ALA A 125 -6.55 -4.00 -3.38
N ASP A 126 -6.96 -3.91 -4.65
CA ASP A 126 -8.11 -4.68 -5.16
C ASP A 126 -7.86 -6.19 -5.12
N SER A 127 -6.60 -6.62 -5.23
CA SER A 127 -6.19 -8.02 -5.05
C SER A 127 -6.18 -8.49 -3.59
N THR A 128 -6.66 -7.68 -2.66
CA THR A 128 -6.63 -7.86 -1.18
C THR A 128 -5.26 -7.71 -0.54
N THR A 129 -4.23 -7.25 -1.25
CA THR A 129 -2.89 -7.02 -0.69
C THR A 129 -2.79 -5.61 -0.09
N ILE A 130 -2.08 -5.45 1.03
CA ILE A 130 -1.75 -4.11 1.56
C ILE A 130 -0.59 -3.53 0.73
N ALA A 131 -0.89 -2.58 -0.15
CA ALA A 131 0.11 -1.89 -0.97
C ALA A 131 0.79 -0.80 -0.15
N LEU A 132 2.13 -0.81 -0.08
CA LEU A 132 2.92 0.16 0.69
C LEU A 132 3.74 1.04 -0.26
N THR A 133 3.31 2.26 -0.55
CA THR A 133 4.01 3.15 -1.50
C THR A 133 4.98 4.07 -0.77
N SER A 134 6.26 4.10 -1.15
CA SER A 134 7.30 4.87 -0.42
C SER A 134 8.00 5.96 -1.25
N PHE A 135 7.21 6.72 -2.02
CA PHE A 135 7.69 7.78 -2.89
C PHE A 135 7.64 9.15 -2.20
N ILE A 136 8.42 10.13 -2.68
CA ILE A 136 8.37 11.49 -2.13
C ILE A 136 6.97 12.10 -2.30
N SER A 137 6.34 11.90 -3.47
CA SER A 137 5.00 12.41 -3.83
C SER A 137 4.79 13.87 -3.38
N PRO A 138 5.58 14.83 -3.89
CA PRO A 138 5.72 16.15 -3.28
C PRO A 138 4.50 17.05 -3.44
N PHE A 139 3.71 16.88 -4.50
CA PHE A 139 2.56 17.75 -4.80
C PHE A 139 1.28 17.17 -4.21
N ARG A 140 0.48 18.00 -3.53
CA ARG A 140 -0.80 17.57 -2.96
C ARG A 140 -1.75 17.08 -4.04
N ALA A 141 -1.83 17.80 -5.17
CA ALA A 141 -2.72 17.45 -6.28
C ALA A 141 -2.50 16.02 -6.81
N ASP A 142 -1.25 15.54 -6.85
CA ASP A 142 -0.95 14.17 -7.27
C ASP A 142 -1.40 13.15 -6.23
N ARG A 143 -1.23 13.44 -4.93
CA ARG A 143 -1.69 12.59 -3.83
C ARG A 143 -3.21 12.56 -3.72
N ASP A 144 -3.87 13.70 -3.90
CA ASP A 144 -5.33 13.82 -3.93
C ASP A 144 -5.93 13.05 -5.11
N SER A 145 -5.27 13.10 -6.28
CA SER A 145 -5.66 12.29 -7.44
C SER A 145 -5.50 10.79 -7.18
N ALA A 146 -4.40 10.37 -6.55
CA ALA A 146 -4.19 8.99 -6.14
C ALA A 146 -5.25 8.53 -5.12
N ARG A 147 -5.58 9.36 -4.13
CA ARG A 147 -6.64 9.11 -3.14
C ARG A 147 -8.00 8.94 -3.82
N LYS A 148 -8.39 9.89 -4.68
CA LYS A 148 -9.64 9.86 -5.43
C LYS A 148 -9.79 8.58 -6.26
N LEU A 149 -8.72 8.16 -6.93
CA LEU A 149 -8.69 6.91 -7.69
C LEU A 149 -9.01 5.67 -6.85
N HIS A 150 -8.56 5.65 -5.58
CA HIS A 150 -8.86 4.57 -4.64
C HIS A 150 -10.29 4.68 -4.10
N GLU A 151 -10.74 5.88 -3.74
CA GLU A 151 -12.11 6.15 -3.27
C GLU A 151 -13.16 5.74 -4.31
N GLU A 152 -12.96 6.08 -5.58
CA GLU A 152 -13.82 5.67 -6.70
C GLU A 152 -13.85 4.13 -6.87
N GLY A 153 -12.77 3.45 -6.50
CA GLY A 153 -12.70 1.97 -6.44
C GLY A 153 -13.24 1.37 -5.14
N GLY A 154 -13.72 2.18 -4.20
CA GLY A 154 -14.10 1.76 -2.85
C GLY A 154 -12.93 1.21 -2.03
N ILE A 155 -11.69 1.54 -2.36
CA ILE A 155 -10.46 1.07 -1.72
C ILE A 155 -10.02 2.05 -0.64
N PRO A 156 -9.77 1.59 0.61
CA PRO A 156 -9.18 2.45 1.62
C PRO A 156 -7.81 2.97 1.21
N PHE A 157 -7.61 4.27 1.39
CA PHE A 157 -6.36 4.96 1.14
C PHE A 157 -5.91 5.64 2.43
N VAL A 158 -4.73 5.29 2.91
CA VAL A 158 -4.15 5.79 4.16
C VAL A 158 -2.91 6.60 3.84
N GLU A 159 -3.01 7.92 3.84
CA GLU A 159 -1.88 8.81 3.67
C GLU A 159 -1.10 8.95 4.97
N VAL A 160 0.17 8.55 4.92
CA VAL A 160 1.11 8.61 6.04
C VAL A 160 2.11 9.73 5.77
N PHE A 161 2.02 10.81 6.54
CA PHE A 161 3.02 11.87 6.50
C PHE A 161 4.24 11.47 7.33
N VAL A 162 5.33 11.14 6.65
CA VAL A 162 6.64 10.83 7.24
C VAL A 162 7.43 12.12 7.32
N ASP A 163 7.22 12.82 8.43
CA ASP A 163 7.69 14.16 8.70
C ASP A 163 9.06 14.14 9.39
N ALA A 164 9.97 14.95 8.85
CA ALA A 164 11.28 15.23 9.40
C ALA A 164 11.67 16.62 8.88
N PRO A 165 12.14 17.53 9.76
CA PRO A 165 12.62 18.84 9.34
C PRO A 165 13.72 18.75 8.27
N LEU A 166 13.80 19.75 7.40
CA LEU A 166 14.78 19.77 6.30
C LEU A 166 16.21 19.61 6.83
N GLU A 167 16.52 20.27 7.94
CA GLU A 167 17.84 20.22 8.59
C GLU A 167 18.20 18.80 9.04
N VAL A 168 17.21 18.03 9.53
CA VAL A 168 17.40 16.65 9.98
C VAL A 168 17.66 15.73 8.79
N VAL A 169 16.89 15.85 7.70
CA VAL A 169 17.08 14.99 6.52
C VAL A 169 18.35 15.32 5.75
N GLU A 170 18.78 16.57 5.75
CA GLU A 170 20.08 16.99 5.24
C GLU A 170 21.25 16.45 6.06
N GLN A 171 21.11 16.38 7.38
CA GLN A 171 22.12 15.75 8.24
C GLN A 171 22.22 14.24 8.00
N ARG A 172 21.08 13.56 7.79
CA ARG A 172 21.03 12.12 7.52
C ARG A 172 21.72 11.77 6.19
N ASP A 173 21.39 12.49 5.13
CA ASP A 173 21.85 12.34 3.72
C ASP A 173 22.55 11.01 3.35
N PRO A 174 21.90 9.84 3.51
CA PRO A 174 22.55 8.54 3.42
C PRO A 174 23.03 8.20 2.00
N LYS A 175 22.50 8.91 0.99
CA LYS A 175 22.81 8.73 -0.43
C LYS A 175 23.61 9.91 -1.00
N GLY A 176 23.98 10.90 -0.18
CA GLY A 176 24.70 12.10 -0.62
C GLY A 176 23.90 13.00 -1.58
N LEU A 177 22.57 12.87 -1.62
CA LEU A 177 21.71 13.56 -2.57
C LEU A 177 21.51 15.03 -2.19
N TYR A 178 21.42 15.34 -0.90
CA TYR A 178 21.31 16.72 -0.44
C TYR A 178 22.60 17.51 -0.74
N LYS A 179 23.77 16.91 -0.50
CA LYS A 179 25.07 17.51 -0.87
C LYS A 179 25.16 17.82 -2.37
N LYS A 180 24.80 16.84 -3.22
CA LYS A 180 24.79 17.02 -4.68
C LYS A 180 23.79 18.06 -5.16
N ALA A 181 22.61 18.12 -4.55
CA ALA A 181 21.61 19.14 -4.86
C ALA A 181 22.11 20.54 -4.53
N LYS A 182 22.71 20.75 -3.35
CA LYS A 182 23.31 22.04 -2.95
C LYS A 182 24.49 22.45 -3.83
N ALA A 183 25.24 21.49 -4.36
CA ALA A 183 26.31 21.73 -5.33
C ALA A 183 25.79 22.03 -6.75
N GLY A 184 24.47 21.96 -7.00
CA GLY A 184 23.88 22.21 -8.32
C GLY A 184 23.97 21.02 -9.29
N GLU A 185 24.47 19.87 -8.85
CA GLU A 185 24.55 18.65 -9.66
C GLU A 185 23.15 18.02 -9.90
N ILE A 186 22.21 18.26 -8.98
CA ILE A 186 20.81 17.82 -9.10
C ILE A 186 19.91 19.05 -9.17
N LYS A 187 19.42 19.39 -10.37
CA LYS A 187 18.73 20.66 -10.64
C LYS A 187 17.37 20.81 -9.96
N GLU A 188 16.60 19.74 -9.81
CA GLU A 188 15.20 19.80 -9.33
C GLU A 188 14.96 18.99 -8.06
N PHE A 189 15.78 19.17 -7.03
CA PHE A 189 15.68 18.36 -5.82
C PHE A 189 14.60 18.87 -4.85
N THR A 190 13.66 18.00 -4.48
CA THR A 190 12.57 18.34 -3.54
C THR A 190 13.12 18.76 -2.18
N GLY A 191 12.65 19.91 -1.68
CA GLY A 191 13.10 20.54 -0.44
C GLY A 191 14.29 21.48 -0.58
N ILE A 192 14.93 21.54 -1.76
CA ILE A 192 16.04 22.47 -2.06
C ILE A 192 15.67 23.41 -3.20
N SER A 193 15.49 22.88 -4.42
CA SER A 193 15.17 23.65 -5.63
C SER A 193 13.79 23.36 -6.20
N SER A 194 13.05 22.42 -5.60
CA SER A 194 11.67 22.06 -5.93
C SER A 194 10.85 21.96 -4.63
N PRO A 195 9.57 22.39 -4.60
CA PRO A 195 8.80 22.40 -3.36
C PRO A 195 8.40 20.99 -2.92
N TYR A 196 8.17 20.86 -1.61
CA TYR A 196 7.40 19.78 -1.01
C TYR A 196 6.16 20.43 -0.38
N GLU A 197 4.98 19.93 -0.70
CA GLU A 197 3.72 20.40 -0.14
C GLU A 197 3.25 19.40 0.93
N PRO A 198 3.43 19.70 2.22
CA PRO A 198 3.01 18.80 3.29
C PRO A 198 1.50 18.51 3.19
N PRO A 199 1.06 17.28 3.49
CA PRO A 199 -0.36 16.98 3.56
C PRO A 199 -1.01 17.76 4.70
N THR A 200 -2.22 18.29 4.45
CA THR A 200 -2.96 19.08 5.45
C THR A 200 -3.79 18.20 6.39
N SER A 201 -4.20 17.02 5.91
CA SER A 201 -5.06 16.10 6.64
C SER A 201 -4.67 14.63 6.38
N PRO A 202 -3.41 14.22 6.65
CA PRO A 202 -3.03 12.82 6.52
C PRO A 202 -3.76 11.97 7.57
N GLU A 203 -4.08 10.72 7.23
CA GLU A 203 -4.64 9.76 8.19
C GLU A 203 -3.67 9.47 9.35
N VAL A 204 -2.36 9.45 9.08
CA VAL A 204 -1.32 9.24 10.08
C VAL A 204 -0.19 10.24 9.88
N HIS A 205 0.24 10.90 10.95
CA HIS A 205 1.39 11.82 10.95
C HIS A 205 2.48 11.29 11.88
N ILE A 206 3.66 11.00 11.32
CA ILE A 206 4.81 10.45 12.04
C ILE A 206 5.95 11.46 11.99
N LYS A 207 6.37 11.94 13.16
CA LYS A 207 7.54 12.83 13.31
C LYS A 207 8.78 12.00 13.60
N THR A 208 9.48 11.60 12.54
CA THR A 208 10.61 10.64 12.61
C THR A 208 11.88 11.21 13.23
N ASP A 209 11.92 12.50 13.51
CA ASP A 209 12.93 13.16 14.35
C ASP A 209 12.64 13.00 15.85
N LYS A 210 11.41 12.57 16.21
CA LYS A 210 10.91 12.43 17.59
C LYS A 210 10.49 11.02 17.96
N THR A 211 10.39 10.13 16.98
CA THR A 211 10.01 8.73 17.18
C THR A 211 11.10 7.80 16.67
N THR A 212 11.29 6.70 17.37
CA THR A 212 12.04 5.55 16.87
C THR A 212 11.26 4.85 15.75
N ILE A 213 11.94 3.96 15.02
CA ILE A 213 11.29 3.13 13.99
C ILE A 213 10.22 2.22 14.62
N GLU A 214 10.51 1.63 15.79
CA GLU A 214 9.57 0.78 16.51
C GLU A 214 8.28 1.53 16.89
N GLU A 215 8.41 2.71 17.52
CA GLU A 215 7.25 3.54 17.88
C GLU A 215 6.44 3.95 16.65
N SER A 216 7.12 4.30 15.56
CA SER A 216 6.49 4.70 14.30
C SER A 216 5.69 3.55 13.66
N VAL A 217 6.23 2.33 13.68
CA VAL A 217 5.52 1.13 13.20
C VAL A 217 4.34 0.82 14.10
N LYS A 218 4.50 0.93 15.43
CA LYS A 218 3.41 0.73 16.39
C LYS A 218 2.25 1.69 16.17
N ILE A 219 2.53 2.97 15.88
CA ILE A 219 1.49 3.95 15.52
C ILE A 219 0.70 3.47 14.30
N LEU A 220 1.38 3.00 13.25
CA LEU A 220 0.72 2.50 12.03
C LEU A 220 -0.11 1.26 12.30
N VAL A 221 0.43 0.28 13.02
CA VAL A 221 -0.28 -0.96 13.36
C VAL A 221 -1.54 -0.65 14.17
N ASN A 222 -1.42 0.17 15.22
CA ASN A 222 -2.57 0.59 16.04
C ASN A 222 -3.66 1.28 15.20
N TYR A 223 -3.27 2.15 14.25
CA TYR A 223 -4.22 2.78 13.34
C TYR A 223 -4.94 1.75 12.46
N LEU A 224 -4.21 0.80 11.89
CA LEU A 224 -4.78 -0.25 11.04
C LEU A 224 -5.76 -1.15 11.82
N GLU A 225 -5.46 -1.44 13.09
CA GLU A 225 -6.35 -2.18 14.00
C GLU A 225 -7.61 -1.37 14.35
N GLU A 226 -7.45 -0.11 14.74
CA GLU A 226 -8.57 0.79 15.08
C GLU A 226 -9.57 0.90 13.91
N LYS A 227 -9.04 1.04 12.69
CA LYS A 227 -9.85 1.08 11.46
C LYS A 227 -10.34 -0.28 10.99
N LYS A 228 -9.98 -1.37 11.68
CA LYS A 228 -10.36 -2.76 11.33
C LYS A 228 -9.95 -3.13 9.91
N TYR A 229 -8.78 -2.64 9.49
CA TYR A 229 -8.12 -3.03 8.25
C TYR A 229 -7.34 -4.33 8.44
N ILE A 230 -6.73 -4.51 9.61
CA ILE A 230 -6.09 -5.75 10.03
C ILE A 230 -6.75 -6.26 11.31
N SER A 231 -6.66 -7.58 11.53
CA SER A 231 -7.02 -8.21 12.79
C SER A 231 -5.78 -8.90 13.33
N THR A 232 -5.19 -8.33 14.36
CA THR A 232 -4.23 -9.04 15.21
C THR A 232 -5.04 -9.89 16.18
N LEU A 233 -4.78 -11.20 16.18
CA LEU A 233 -5.40 -12.16 17.11
C LEU A 233 -4.92 -11.92 18.53
#